data_AF-A0A6C0KZH3-F1
#
_entry.id   AF-A0A6C0KZH3-F1
#
_cell.length_a   1.000
_cell.length_b   1.000
_cell.length_c   1.000
_cell.angle_alpha   90.00
_cell.angle_beta   90.00
_cell.angle_gamma   90.00
#
_symmetry.space_group_name_H-M   'P 1'
#
loop_
_entity.id
_entity.type
_entity.pdbx_description
1 polymer ?
#
loop_
_entity_poly.entity_id
_entity_poly.type
_entity_poly.pdbx_seq_one_letter_code
_entity_poly.pdbx_strand_id
1 'polypeptide(L)'
;MPNYYTQSGQIIRNPNAYARTGAPMYTTRYTESKNINAPTAIYKMNLEDGKKYVGKTTDVDRRMNQHFSGNGAKVTKKFKPIDAKVIDEVPGFFSDDVEQEYTEEYIDKYGYENVRGGSYTNSKTLKNSSPKKKTVTCYKCGRQGHYANQCYAKTTVNGDSLDSDSSDDY
;
A
#
# COMPACT_ATOMS: atom_id res chain seq x y z
N MET A 1 26.35 5.94 19.47
CA MET A 1 25.02 5.39 19.80
C MET A 1 24.18 6.49 20.43
N PRO A 2 22.89 6.61 20.08
CA PRO A 2 21.98 7.54 20.76
C PRO A 2 21.89 7.20 22.26
N ASN A 3 21.85 8.22 23.11
CA ASN A 3 21.62 8.05 24.55
C ASN A 3 20.11 8.14 24.82
N TYR A 4 19.64 7.30 25.73
CA TYR A 4 18.24 7.29 26.18
C TYR A 4 18.16 7.54 27.68
N TYR A 5 17.05 8.13 28.11
CA TYR A 5 16.86 8.57 29.48
C TYR A 5 15.51 8.09 30.03
N THR A 6 15.48 7.83 31.33
CA THR A 6 14.25 7.60 32.10
C THR A 6 13.48 8.90 32.30
N GLN A 7 12.27 8.82 32.85
CA GLN A 7 11.48 10.01 33.22
C GLN A 7 12.18 10.90 34.28
N SER A 8 13.01 10.31 35.13
CA SER A 8 13.84 11.03 36.11
C SER A 8 15.16 11.57 35.53
N GLY A 9 15.39 11.42 34.22
CA GLY A 9 16.59 11.90 33.53
C GLY A 9 17.83 11.00 33.71
N GLN A 10 17.66 9.78 34.24
CA GLN A 10 18.77 8.82 34.39
C GLN A 10 19.09 8.17 33.05
N ILE A 11 20.38 7.94 32.77
CA ILE A 11 20.83 7.27 31.54
C ILE A 11 20.42 5.79 31.55
N ILE A 12 19.77 5.35 30.48
CA ILE A 12 19.43 3.94 30.25
C ILE A 12 20.60 3.25 29.53
N ARG A 13 21.23 2.30 30.21
CA ARG A 13 22.40 1.55 29.68
C ARG A 13 22.01 0.40 28.76
N ASN A 14 20.82 -0.18 28.95
CA ASN A 14 20.28 -1.25 28.11
C ASN A 14 18.88 -0.86 27.61
N PRO A 15 18.79 -0.13 26.48
CA PRO A 15 17.53 0.37 25.95
C PRO A 15 16.54 -0.74 25.62
N ASN A 16 17.00 -1.86 25.05
CA ASN A 16 16.16 -3.01 24.72
C ASN A 16 15.51 -3.61 25.97
N ALA A 17 16.28 -3.89 27.03
CA ALA A 17 15.71 -4.44 28.25
C ALA A 17 14.75 -3.45 28.93
N TYR A 18 15.11 -2.16 28.96
CA TYR A 18 14.30 -1.13 29.58
C TYR A 18 12.98 -0.91 28.82
N ALA A 19 13.01 -0.84 27.48
CA ALA A 19 11.82 -0.63 26.66
C ALA A 19 10.76 -1.74 26.86
N ARG A 20 11.20 -2.99 27.04
CA ARG A 20 10.31 -4.13 27.34
C ARG A 20 9.55 -4.00 28.67
N THR A 21 10.00 -3.15 29.58
CA THR A 21 9.25 -2.87 30.82
C THR A 21 8.00 -2.02 30.58
N GLY A 22 7.87 -1.38 29.41
CA GLY A 22 6.81 -0.42 29.11
C GLY A 22 7.01 0.96 29.76
N ALA A 23 8.06 1.15 30.56
CA ALA A 23 8.34 2.43 31.20
C ALA A 23 8.62 3.54 30.15
N PRO A 24 8.28 4.81 30.45
CA PRO A 24 8.60 5.93 29.58
C PRO A 24 10.10 6.05 29.32
N MET A 25 10.43 6.34 28.06
CA MET A 25 11.80 6.51 27.58
C MET A 25 11.89 7.74 26.69
N TYR A 26 13.03 8.44 26.78
CA TYR A 26 13.25 9.73 26.17
C TYR A 26 14.60 9.81 25.48
N THR A 27 14.72 10.63 24.44
CA THR A 27 16.00 10.86 23.72
C THR A 27 16.84 11.98 24.34
N THR A 28 16.26 12.75 25.27
CA THR A 28 16.96 13.79 26.00
C THR A 28 16.68 13.65 27.50
N ARG A 29 17.57 14.21 28.32
CA ARG A 29 17.41 14.25 29.78
C ARG A 29 16.33 15.22 30.27
N TYR A 30 15.73 16.00 29.37
CA TYR A 30 14.73 17.01 29.71
C TYR A 30 13.32 16.39 29.66
N THR A 31 12.53 16.68 30.69
CA THR A 31 11.19 16.09 30.94
C THR A 31 10.14 16.46 29.89
N GLU A 32 10.35 17.54 29.12
CA GLU A 32 9.44 17.97 28.05
C GLU A 32 9.62 17.21 26.73
N SER A 33 10.50 16.20 26.70
CA SER A 33 10.72 15.40 25.50
C SER A 33 9.64 14.33 25.29
N LYS A 34 9.39 13.97 24.03
CA LYS A 34 8.41 12.96 23.64
C LYS A 34 8.78 11.59 24.22
N ASN A 35 7.83 10.93 24.89
CA ASN A 35 7.99 9.52 25.27
C ASN A 35 8.04 8.66 24.00
N ILE A 36 9.21 8.12 23.68
CA ILE A 36 9.42 7.28 22.50
C ILE A 36 8.99 5.83 22.73
N ASN A 37 8.72 5.43 23.97
CA ASN A 37 8.29 4.08 24.32
C ASN A 37 6.79 3.96 24.59
N ALA A 38 6.01 5.01 24.32
CA ALA A 38 4.56 4.97 24.45
C ALA A 38 3.98 3.77 23.66
N PRO A 39 2.97 3.04 24.20
CA PRO A 39 2.33 1.96 23.49
C PRO A 39 1.93 2.39 22.09
N THR A 40 2.37 1.63 21.10
CA THR A 40 2.19 1.95 19.68
C THR A 40 1.54 0.75 19.01
N ALA A 41 0.34 0.97 18.51
CA ALA A 41 -0.41 -0.02 17.76
C ALA A 41 0.16 -0.16 16.35
N ILE A 42 0.39 -1.40 15.93
CA ILE A 42 0.66 -1.77 14.54
C ILE A 42 -0.67 -2.21 13.93
N TYR A 43 -1.01 -1.65 12.78
CA TYR A 43 -2.27 -1.91 12.11
C TYR A 43 -2.05 -2.26 10.65
N LYS A 44 -2.99 -3.04 10.12
CA LYS A 44 -3.11 -3.30 8.69
C LYS A 44 -4.38 -2.68 8.15
N MET A 45 -4.38 -2.41 6.85
CA MET A 45 -5.54 -1.95 6.10
C MET A 45 -5.67 -2.71 4.80
N ASN A 46 -6.89 -3.13 4.47
CA ASN A 46 -7.24 -3.56 3.13
C ASN A 46 -7.74 -2.34 2.36
N LEU A 47 -7.18 -2.11 1.19
CA LEU A 47 -7.52 -0.99 0.32
C LEU A 47 -8.17 -1.51 -0.97
N GLU A 48 -8.79 -0.60 -1.71
CA GLU A 48 -9.23 -0.83 -3.09
C GLU A 48 -8.11 -1.43 -3.97
N ASP A 49 -8.48 -2.06 -5.08
CA ASP A 49 -7.54 -2.72 -6.00
C ASP A 49 -6.71 -3.85 -5.36
N GLY A 50 -7.23 -4.42 -4.26
CA GLY A 50 -6.58 -5.48 -3.51
C GLY A 50 -5.25 -5.06 -2.90
N LYS A 51 -5.02 -3.75 -2.69
CA LYS A 51 -3.80 -3.23 -2.08
C LYS A 51 -3.88 -3.32 -0.56
N LYS A 52 -2.72 -3.43 0.10
CA LYS A 52 -2.59 -3.52 1.54
C LYS A 52 -1.67 -2.44 2.05
N TYR A 53 -1.96 -1.95 3.25
CA TYR A 53 -1.11 -1.00 3.94
C TYR A 53 -0.86 -1.45 5.38
N VAL A 54 0.39 -1.43 5.79
CA VAL A 54 0.80 -1.61 7.19
C VAL A 54 1.27 -0.26 7.71
N GLY A 55 0.85 0.08 8.91
CA GLY A 55 1.17 1.35 9.54
C GLY A 55 1.26 1.19 11.05
N LYS A 56 1.76 2.24 11.71
CA LYS A 56 1.76 2.33 13.16
C LYS A 56 1.24 3.66 13.70
N THR A 57 0.72 3.66 14.91
CA THR A 57 0.22 4.87 15.58
C THR A 57 0.13 4.69 17.09
N THR A 58 0.33 5.77 17.83
CA THR A 58 0.00 5.84 19.27
C THR A 58 -1.47 6.20 19.53
N ASP A 59 -2.20 6.54 18.47
CA ASP A 59 -3.59 6.99 18.51
C ASP A 59 -4.33 6.40 17.30
N VAL A 60 -5.07 5.32 17.54
CA VAL A 60 -5.72 4.53 16.50
C VAL A 60 -6.88 5.29 15.89
N ASP A 61 -7.78 5.82 16.71
CA ASP A 61 -9.00 6.48 16.24
C ASP A 61 -8.71 7.68 15.36
N ARG A 62 -7.82 8.58 15.80
CA ARG A 62 -7.41 9.73 15.00
C ARG A 62 -6.76 9.27 13.69
N ARG A 63 -5.93 8.23 13.74
CA ARG A 63 -5.20 7.75 12.55
C ARG A 63 -6.14 7.10 11.54
N MET A 64 -7.10 6.29 11.99
CA MET A 64 -8.13 5.71 11.14
C MET A 64 -8.98 6.81 10.52
N ASN A 65 -9.46 7.77 11.31
CA ASN A 65 -10.21 8.92 10.80
C ASN A 65 -9.45 9.67 9.70
N GLN A 66 -8.14 9.89 9.86
CA GLN A 66 -7.32 10.49 8.80
C GLN A 66 -7.31 9.65 7.53
N HIS A 67 -7.09 8.34 7.62
CA HIS A 67 -7.05 7.47 6.44
C HIS A 67 -8.39 7.40 5.72
N PHE A 68 -9.50 7.15 6.45
CA PHE A 68 -10.84 7.02 5.86
C PHE A 68 -11.40 8.36 5.34
N SER A 69 -10.99 9.50 5.90
CA SER A 69 -11.38 10.84 5.39
C SER A 69 -10.53 11.34 4.22
N GLY A 70 -9.57 10.55 3.72
CA GLY A 70 -8.69 10.97 2.62
C GLY A 70 -7.57 11.94 3.02
N ASN A 71 -7.33 12.12 4.32
CA ASN A 71 -6.26 12.94 4.88
C ASN A 71 -5.03 12.12 5.33
N GLY A 72 -5.04 10.80 5.11
CA GLY A 72 -3.99 9.87 5.49
C GLY A 72 -2.77 9.86 4.56
N ALA A 73 -2.08 8.72 4.53
CA ALA A 73 -0.90 8.52 3.68
C ALA A 73 -1.23 8.64 2.17
N LYS A 74 -0.25 9.01 1.35
CA LYS A 74 -0.43 9.11 -0.12
C LYS A 74 -1.00 7.83 -0.74
N VAL A 75 -0.60 6.66 -0.22
CA VAL A 75 -1.11 5.35 -0.66
C VAL A 75 -2.61 5.22 -0.38
N THR A 76 -3.06 5.55 0.84
CA THR A 76 -4.49 5.46 1.20
C THR A 76 -5.35 6.56 0.59
N LYS A 77 -4.74 7.66 0.12
CA LYS A 77 -5.41 8.64 -0.74
C LYS A 77 -5.64 8.12 -2.15
N LYS A 78 -4.68 7.33 -2.67
CA LYS A 78 -4.73 6.75 -4.01
C LYS A 78 -5.65 5.54 -4.09
N PHE A 79 -5.60 4.67 -3.08
CA PHE A 79 -6.42 3.46 -2.96
C PHE A 79 -7.22 3.59 -1.67
N LYS A 80 -8.55 3.73 -1.78
CA LYS A 80 -9.35 4.04 -0.59
C LYS A 80 -9.36 2.85 0.37
N PRO A 81 -9.30 3.11 1.70
CA PRO A 81 -9.51 2.08 2.71
C PRO A 81 -10.86 1.40 2.60
N ILE A 82 -10.87 0.07 2.68
CA ILE A 82 -12.07 -0.77 2.83
C ILE A 82 -12.25 -1.10 4.31
N ASP A 83 -11.20 -1.61 4.94
CA ASP A 83 -11.19 -1.96 6.36
C ASP A 83 -9.79 -1.71 6.97
N ALA A 84 -9.76 -1.66 8.30
CA ALA A 84 -8.54 -1.57 9.07
C ALA A 84 -8.64 -2.46 10.32
N LYS A 85 -7.51 -3.02 10.74
CA LYS A 85 -7.42 -3.85 11.95
C LYS A 85 -6.07 -3.63 12.63
N VAL A 86 -6.10 -3.40 13.95
CA VAL A 86 -4.90 -3.49 14.80
C VAL A 86 -4.49 -4.96 14.90
N ILE A 87 -3.24 -5.23 14.56
CA ILE A 87 -2.67 -6.59 14.55
C ILE A 87 -1.73 -6.82 15.72
N ASP A 88 -1.14 -5.76 16.27
CA ASP A 88 -0.20 -5.84 17.38
C ASP A 88 -0.16 -4.52 18.16
N GLU A 89 0.30 -4.57 19.39
CA GLU A 89 0.58 -3.38 20.21
C GLU A 89 1.89 -3.59 20.97
N VAL A 90 2.88 -2.75 20.66
CA VAL A 90 4.24 -2.90 21.17
C VAL A 90 4.73 -1.61 21.82
N PRO A 91 5.73 -1.68 22.72
CA PRO A 91 6.41 -0.49 23.20
C PRO A 91 6.96 0.32 22.02
N GLY A 92 6.73 1.64 22.01
CA GLY A 92 6.99 2.50 20.86
C GLY A 92 8.42 2.44 20.34
N PHE A 93 9.37 2.09 21.20
CA PHE A 93 10.77 1.90 20.85
C PHE A 93 10.99 0.78 19.82
N PHE A 94 10.18 -0.27 19.84
CA PHE A 94 10.25 -1.39 18.90
C PHE A 94 9.33 -1.21 17.69
N SER A 95 8.52 -0.15 17.67
CA SER A 95 7.43 -0.02 16.70
C SER A 95 7.89 0.10 15.25
N ASP A 96 9.07 0.68 14.98
CA ASP A 96 9.65 0.74 13.63
C ASP A 96 10.01 -0.66 13.11
N ASP A 97 10.72 -1.44 13.94
CA ASP A 97 11.17 -2.78 13.56
C ASP A 97 9.99 -3.73 13.34
N VAL A 98 9.00 -3.69 14.24
CA VAL A 98 7.80 -4.54 14.14
C VAL A 98 6.93 -4.13 12.95
N GLU A 99 6.76 -2.83 12.67
CA GLU A 99 6.05 -2.38 11.46
C GLU A 99 6.74 -2.88 10.18
N GLN A 100 8.07 -2.86 10.15
CA GLN A 100 8.86 -3.33 9.02
C GLN A 100 8.70 -4.85 8.82
N GLU A 101 8.79 -5.63 9.89
CA GLU A 101 8.64 -7.10 9.86
C GLU A 101 7.27 -7.51 9.30
N TYR A 102 6.18 -6.94 9.82
CA TYR A 102 4.84 -7.21 9.27
C TYR A 102 4.70 -6.75 7.83
N THR A 103 5.34 -5.64 7.44
CA THR A 103 5.30 -5.19 6.04
C THR A 103 5.97 -6.20 5.12
N GLU A 104 7.13 -6.73 5.50
CA GLU A 104 7.87 -7.75 4.75
C GLU A 104 7.07 -9.06 4.67
N GLU A 105 6.49 -9.53 5.77
CA GLU A 105 5.62 -10.71 5.78
C GLU A 105 4.44 -10.55 4.80
N TYR A 106 3.84 -9.37 4.76
CA TYR A 106 2.73 -9.09 3.84
C TYR A 106 3.22 -8.98 2.39
N ILE A 107 4.41 -8.45 2.15
CA ILE A 107 5.04 -8.42 0.81
C ILE A 107 5.25 -9.85 0.32
N ASP A 108 5.77 -10.74 1.15
CA ASP A 108 5.99 -12.14 0.79
C ASP A 108 4.67 -12.85 0.46
N LYS A 109 3.61 -12.51 1.21
CA LYS A 109 2.28 -13.12 1.04
C LYS A 109 1.48 -12.57 -0.15
N TYR A 110 1.59 -11.28 -0.43
CA TYR A 110 0.69 -10.58 -1.38
C TYR A 110 1.42 -9.93 -2.56
N GLY A 111 2.74 -9.96 -2.59
CA GLY A 111 3.57 -9.36 -3.62
C GLY A 111 3.95 -7.90 -3.33
N TYR A 112 5.18 -7.55 -3.67
CA TYR A 112 5.73 -6.21 -3.53
C TYR A 112 4.89 -5.14 -4.27
N GLU A 113 4.22 -5.47 -5.35
CA GLU A 113 3.34 -4.55 -6.08
C GLU A 113 2.01 -4.24 -5.38
N ASN A 114 1.71 -4.90 -4.26
CA ASN A 114 0.42 -4.78 -3.57
C ASN A 114 0.49 -4.27 -2.13
N VAL A 115 1.67 -4.15 -1.50
CA VAL A 115 1.80 -3.85 -0.06
C VAL A 115 2.68 -2.63 0.18
N ARG A 116 2.28 -1.70 1.04
CA ARG A 116 3.14 -0.57 1.48
C ARG A 116 3.10 -0.43 3.00
N GLY A 117 4.17 0.08 3.59
CA GLY A 117 4.36 0.19 5.05
C GLY A 117 5.85 0.31 5.37
N GLY A 118 6.21 0.66 6.60
CA GLY A 118 7.61 0.76 7.03
C GLY A 118 8.49 1.56 6.07
N SER A 119 9.59 0.96 5.59
CA SER A 119 10.49 1.54 4.59
C SER A 119 9.93 1.58 3.16
N TYR A 120 8.88 0.81 2.87
CA TYR A 120 8.24 0.71 1.57
C TYR A 120 7.12 1.74 1.40
N THR A 121 7.46 3.04 1.43
CA THR A 121 6.47 4.13 1.35
C THR A 121 6.22 4.68 -0.07
N ASN A 122 6.97 4.19 -1.07
CA ASN A 122 6.88 4.72 -2.43
C ASN A 122 5.54 4.37 -3.10
N SER A 123 4.74 5.38 -3.43
CA SER A 123 3.45 5.21 -4.10
C SER A 123 3.56 4.98 -5.62
N LYS A 124 4.72 5.23 -6.24
CA LYS A 124 4.90 5.11 -7.71
C LYS A 124 4.83 3.66 -8.20
N THR A 125 5.23 2.73 -7.34
CA THR A 125 5.30 1.30 -7.67
C THR A 125 3.94 0.59 -7.52
N LEU A 126 2.99 1.17 -6.77
CA LEU A 126 1.62 0.66 -6.72
C LEU A 126 0.86 1.14 -7.96
N LYS A 127 0.50 0.21 -8.84
CA LYS A 127 -0.36 0.48 -10.00
C LYS A 127 -1.79 0.06 -9.68
N ASN A 128 -2.76 0.79 -10.23
CA ASN A 128 -4.16 0.38 -10.16
C ASN A 128 -4.30 -0.96 -10.88
N SER A 129 -5.03 -1.88 -10.28
CA SER A 129 -5.41 -3.14 -10.93
C SER A 129 -6.63 -2.94 -11.82
N SER A 130 -6.73 -1.78 -12.47
CA SER A 130 -7.65 -1.61 -13.58
C SER A 130 -7.35 -2.76 -14.55
N PRO A 131 -8.29 -3.67 -14.83
CA PRO A 131 -8.08 -4.59 -15.92
C PRO A 131 -7.84 -3.68 -17.12
N LYS A 132 -6.62 -3.71 -17.69
CA LYS A 132 -6.48 -3.26 -19.07
C LYS A 132 -7.49 -4.14 -19.80
N LYS A 133 -8.67 -3.58 -20.13
CA LYS A 133 -9.59 -4.25 -21.04
C LYS A 133 -8.70 -4.62 -22.21
N LYS A 134 -8.38 -5.91 -22.36
CA LYS A 134 -7.66 -6.39 -23.53
C LYS A 134 -8.67 -6.17 -24.64
N THR A 135 -8.61 -5.00 -25.27
CA THR A 135 -9.46 -4.70 -26.40
C THR A 135 -8.99 -5.63 -27.50
N VAL A 136 -9.87 -6.55 -27.90
CA VAL A 136 -9.56 -7.43 -29.02
C VAL A 136 -9.45 -6.54 -30.27
N THR A 137 -8.32 -6.67 -30.97
CA THR A 137 -8.13 -6.05 -32.27
C THR A 137 -8.55 -7.06 -33.33
N CYS A 138 -9.50 -6.69 -34.18
CA CYS A 138 -9.94 -7.53 -35.27
C CYS A 138 -8.83 -7.67 -36.31
N TYR A 139 -8.42 -8.90 -36.64
CA TYR A 139 -7.37 -9.12 -37.64
C TYR A 139 -7.83 -8.85 -39.09
N LYS A 140 -9.14 -8.81 -39.36
CA LYS A 140 -9.68 -8.46 -40.70
C LYS A 140 -9.59 -6.97 -40.98
N CYS A 141 -10.11 -6.15 -40.08
CA CYS A 141 -10.22 -4.71 -40.33
C CYS A 141 -9.24 -3.85 -39.53
N GLY A 142 -8.54 -4.41 -38.54
CA GLY A 142 -7.60 -3.67 -37.68
C GLY A 142 -8.25 -2.80 -36.59
N ARG A 143 -9.59 -2.71 -36.54
CA ARG A 143 -10.30 -1.92 -35.52
C ARG A 143 -10.44 -2.70 -34.21
N GLN A 144 -10.46 -1.97 -33.09
CA GLN A 144 -10.64 -2.55 -31.75
C GLN A 144 -12.12 -2.78 -31.42
N GLY A 145 -12.40 -3.76 -30.55
CA GLY A 145 -13.70 -3.95 -29.91
C GLY A 145 -14.54 -5.13 -30.41
N HIS A 146 -14.07 -5.91 -31.38
CA HIS A 146 -14.74 -7.10 -31.89
C HIS A 146 -13.77 -8.14 -32.44
N TYR A 147 -14.21 -9.40 -32.56
CA TYR A 147 -13.48 -10.47 -33.24
C TYR A 147 -13.80 -10.49 -34.75
N ALA A 148 -12.94 -11.10 -35.56
CA ALA A 148 -13.10 -11.13 -37.02
C ALA A 148 -14.36 -11.85 -37.54
N ASN A 149 -14.95 -12.74 -36.74
CA ASN A 149 -16.24 -13.37 -37.03
C ASN A 149 -17.43 -12.41 -36.83
N GLN A 150 -17.23 -11.31 -36.12
CA GLN A 150 -18.20 -10.24 -35.87
C GLN A 150 -17.82 -8.95 -36.61
N CYS A 151 -16.94 -9.05 -37.61
CA CYS A 151 -16.45 -7.91 -38.36
C CYS A 151 -17.36 -7.60 -39.56
N TYR A 152 -18.06 -6.46 -39.49
CA TYR A 152 -18.92 -5.94 -40.56
C TYR A 152 -18.26 -4.81 -41.38
N ALA A 153 -16.96 -4.59 -41.19
CA ALA A 153 -16.23 -3.53 -41.89
C ALA A 153 -15.96 -3.92 -43.35
N LYS A 154 -16.21 -2.98 -44.27
CA LYS A 154 -15.86 -3.10 -45.69
C LYS A 154 -14.43 -2.64 -46.01
N THR A 155 -13.79 -1.94 -45.07
CA THR A 155 -12.44 -1.42 -45.24
C THR A 155 -11.57 -1.68 -44.02
N THR A 156 -10.25 -1.73 -44.21
CA THR A 156 -9.27 -1.75 -43.10
C THR A 156 -9.22 -0.40 -42.38
N VAL A 157 -8.53 -0.33 -41.24
CA VAL A 157 -8.18 0.94 -40.57
C VAL A 157 -7.37 1.89 -41.46
N ASN A 158 -6.68 1.36 -42.48
CA ASN A 158 -5.86 2.14 -43.41
C ASN A 158 -6.65 2.59 -44.66
N GLY A 159 -7.89 2.13 -44.82
CA GLY A 159 -8.75 2.49 -45.94
C GLY A 159 -8.74 1.51 -47.11
N ASP A 160 -8.03 0.39 -47.02
CA ASP A 160 -8.01 -0.65 -48.06
C ASP A 160 -9.36 -1.39 -48.11
N SER A 161 -9.87 -1.72 -49.30
CA SER A 161 -11.09 -2.51 -49.44
C SER A 161 -10.85 -3.96 -48.99
N LEU A 162 -11.83 -4.52 -48.27
CA LEU A 162 -11.82 -5.90 -47.76
C LEU A 162 -12.66 -6.83 -48.64
N ASP A 163 -12.98 -6.41 -49.86
CA ASP A 163 -13.78 -7.19 -50.80
C ASP A 163 -13.01 -8.45 -51.18
N SER A 164 -13.39 -9.57 -50.55
CA SER A 164 -13.17 -10.88 -51.13
C SER A 164 -14.21 -11.01 -52.24
N ASP A 165 -13.74 -10.90 -53.48
CA ASP A 165 -14.48 -11.31 -54.66
C ASP A 165 -15.14 -12.67 -54.40
N SER A 166 -16.47 -12.66 -54.39
CA SER A 166 -17.27 -13.86 -54.60
C SER A 166 -18.23 -13.51 -55.73
N SER A 167 -17.64 -13.29 -56.91
CA SER A 167 -18.27 -13.64 -58.17
C SER A 167 -17.81 -15.04 -58.50
N ASP A 168 -18.56 -16.04 -58.04
CA ASP A 168 -18.66 -17.29 -58.78
C ASP A 168 -20.08 -17.33 -59.34
N ASP A 169 -20.15 -16.93 -60.61
CA ASP A 169 -21.30 -17.13 -61.49
C ASP A 169 -21.62 -18.63 -61.65
N TYR A 170 -22.92 -18.90 -61.84
CA TYR A 170 -23.63 -20.14 -62.23
C TYR A 170 -24.09 -21.13 -61.15
#